data_AF-A0A1G9PU74-F1
#
_entry.id   AF-A0A1G9PU74-F1
#
_cell.length_a   1.000
_cell.length_b   1.000
_cell.length_c   1.000
_cell.angle_alpha   90.00
_cell.angle_beta   90.00
_cell.angle_gamma   90.00
#
_symmetry.space_group_name_H-M   'P 1'
#
loop_
_entity.id
_entity.type
_entity.pdbx_description
1 polymer ?
#
loop_
_entity_poly.entity_id
_entity_poly.type
_entity_poly.pdbx_seq_one_letter_code
_entity_poly.pdbx_strand_id
1 'polypeptide(L)'
;MEPTQEDLARDLAERLAGDFGAELPDEVESLLAASHAPRLPEHYDVATAVAVAALVVSAAQLYLQWSERRARRRDAAVDPAGEGLREYLERELPRLDRASDEARKRVVDETVQRDETVQRTEEPGTDD
;
A
#
# COMPACT_ATOMS: atom_id res chain seq x y z
N MET A 1 12.56 -8.76 11.79
CA MET A 1 11.11 -9.03 11.76
C MET A 1 10.67 -8.60 10.38
N GLU A 2 10.17 -9.51 9.54
CA GLU A 2 9.70 -9.13 8.20
C GLU A 2 8.47 -8.23 8.33
N PRO A 3 8.36 -7.13 7.56
CA PRO A 3 7.24 -6.22 7.65
C PRO A 3 5.94 -6.94 7.28
N THR A 4 4.92 -6.83 8.13
CA THR A 4 3.61 -7.45 7.89
C THR A 4 2.74 -6.56 6.99
N GLN A 5 1.66 -7.13 6.44
CA GLN A 5 0.66 -6.38 5.65
C GLN A 5 0.11 -5.18 6.43
N GLU A 6 -0.12 -5.38 7.73
CA GLU A 6 -0.67 -4.39 8.64
C GLU A 6 0.33 -3.25 8.86
N ASP A 7 1.62 -3.57 9.04
CA ASP A 7 2.68 -2.56 9.20
C ASP A 7 2.86 -1.71 7.93
N LEU A 8 2.71 -2.32 6.76
CA LEU A 8 2.75 -1.62 5.47
C LEU A 8 1.54 -0.69 5.30
N ALA A 9 0.35 -1.16 5.64
CA ALA A 9 -0.86 -0.35 5.55
C ALA A 9 -0.78 0.87 6.50
N ARG A 10 -0.25 0.68 7.73
CA ARG A 10 -0.01 1.77 8.69
C ARG A 10 0.95 2.83 8.17
N ASP A 11 2.13 2.41 7.69
CA ASP A 11 3.15 3.33 7.16
C ASP A 11 2.63 4.12 5.95
N LEU A 12 1.86 3.49 5.06
CA LEU A 12 1.20 4.19 3.95
C LEU A 12 0.15 5.19 4.44
N ALA A 13 -0.67 4.81 5.42
CA ALA A 13 -1.69 5.69 5.98
C ALA A 13 -1.08 6.95 6.60
N GLU A 14 0.02 6.83 7.33
CA GLU A 14 0.73 7.98 7.91
C GLU A 14 1.24 8.95 6.85
N ARG A 15 1.80 8.45 5.74
CA ARG A 15 2.31 9.28 4.64
C ARG A 15 1.19 9.98 3.88
N LEU A 16 0.05 9.31 3.76
CA LEU A 16 -1.11 9.80 3.01
C LEU A 16 -2.04 10.69 3.85
N ALA A 17 -1.89 10.72 5.18
CA ALA A 17 -2.72 11.52 6.08
C ALA A 17 -2.65 13.03 5.78
N GLY A 18 -1.50 13.52 5.30
CA GLY A 18 -1.34 14.92 4.89
C GLY A 18 -2.19 15.30 3.67
N ASP A 19 -2.49 14.33 2.80
CA ASP A 19 -3.21 14.54 1.54
C ASP A 19 -4.71 14.25 1.66
N PHE A 20 -5.09 13.26 2.49
CA PHE A 20 -6.47 12.75 2.56
C PHE A 20 -7.16 12.96 3.92
N GLY A 21 -6.47 13.56 4.88
CA GLY A 21 -7.00 13.90 6.19
C GLY A 21 -6.33 13.13 7.32
N ALA A 22 -6.24 13.78 8.49
CA ALA A 22 -5.59 13.23 9.68
C ALA A 22 -6.29 12.00 10.26
N GLU A 23 -7.54 11.73 9.86
CA GLU A 23 -8.32 10.56 10.25
C GLU A 23 -7.93 9.28 9.48
N LEU A 24 -7.19 9.39 8.37
CA LEU A 24 -6.84 8.24 7.52
C LEU A 24 -6.15 7.08 8.28
N PRO A 25 -5.20 7.32 9.20
CA PRO A 25 -4.61 6.24 10.00
C PRO A 25 -5.63 5.50 10.87
N ASP A 26 -6.55 6.23 11.50
CA ASP A 26 -7.61 5.65 12.34
C ASP A 26 -8.59 4.81 11.50
N GLU A 27 -8.88 5.24 10.27
CA GLU A 27 -9.70 4.48 9.33
C GLU A 27 -9.01 3.20 8.85
N VAL A 28 -7.71 3.26 8.58
CA VAL A 28 -6.92 2.07 8.24
C VAL A 28 -6.89 1.09 9.40
N GLU A 29 -6.65 1.54 10.63
CA GLU A 29 -6.71 0.67 11.82
C GLU A 29 -8.09 0.02 11.99
N SER A 30 -9.16 0.80 11.78
CA SER A 30 -10.53 0.29 11.84
C SER A 30 -10.78 -0.79 10.80
N LEU A 31 -10.26 -0.64 9.58
CA LEU A 31 -10.36 -1.64 8.52
C LEU A 31 -9.49 -2.88 8.78
N LEU A 32 -8.28 -2.72 9.31
CA LEU A 32 -7.42 -3.83 9.70
C LEU A 32 -8.08 -4.64 10.83
N ALA A 33 -8.62 -3.96 11.86
CA ALA A 33 -9.37 -4.59 12.94
C ALA A 33 -10.67 -5.25 12.44
N ALA A 34 -11.38 -4.61 11.49
CA ALA A 34 -12.57 -5.17 10.87
C ALA A 34 -12.25 -6.36 9.96
N SER A 35 -11.06 -6.47 9.38
CA SER A 35 -10.65 -7.65 8.62
C SER A 35 -10.57 -8.91 9.51
N HIS A 36 -10.44 -8.72 10.84
CA HIS A 36 -10.51 -9.77 11.86
C HIS A 36 -11.90 -9.90 12.51
N ALA A 37 -12.89 -9.08 12.14
CA ALA A 37 -14.23 -9.05 12.73
C ALA A 37 -15.35 -9.19 11.67
N PRO A 38 -16.45 -9.91 11.93
CA PRO A 38 -17.44 -10.25 10.90
C PRO A 38 -18.35 -9.10 10.43
N ARG A 39 -18.10 -7.84 10.79
CA ARG A 39 -18.94 -6.70 10.38
C ARG A 39 -18.13 -5.45 10.11
N LEU A 40 -18.26 -4.94 8.88
CA LEU A 40 -17.87 -3.59 8.51
C LEU A 40 -18.81 -2.58 9.20
N PRO A 41 -18.30 -1.44 9.73
CA PRO A 41 -19.14 -0.42 10.33
C PRO A 41 -20.10 0.21 9.29
N GLU A 42 -21.38 0.33 9.65
CA GLU A 42 -22.45 0.79 8.73
C GLU A 42 -22.58 2.32 8.62
N HIS A 43 -21.74 3.11 9.28
CA HIS A 43 -21.87 4.57 9.29
C HIS A 43 -20.54 5.26 9.04
N TYR A 44 -20.38 5.79 7.83
CA TYR A 44 -19.37 6.81 7.57
C TYR A 44 -19.97 7.93 6.73
N ASP A 45 -20.01 9.13 7.32
CA ASP A 45 -20.03 10.41 6.60
C ASP A 45 -18.65 10.71 5.95
N VAL A 46 -17.69 9.80 6.18
CA VAL A 46 -16.28 9.76 5.77
C VAL A 46 -16.09 8.80 4.58
N ALA A 47 -17.08 8.71 3.68
CA ALA A 47 -17.07 7.70 2.61
C ALA A 47 -15.82 7.77 1.70
N THR A 48 -15.21 8.94 1.54
CA THR A 48 -13.95 9.12 0.80
C THR A 48 -12.75 8.59 1.59
N ALA A 49 -12.57 8.96 2.86
CA ALA A 49 -11.38 8.52 3.61
C ALA A 49 -11.41 7.01 3.88
N VAL A 50 -12.59 6.43 4.12
CA VAL A 50 -12.76 4.96 4.19
C VAL A 50 -12.42 4.29 2.87
N ALA A 51 -12.82 4.88 1.73
CA ALA A 51 -12.45 4.35 0.42
C ALA A 51 -10.93 4.44 0.18
N VAL A 52 -10.29 5.53 0.58
CA VAL A 52 -8.82 5.66 0.51
C VAL A 52 -8.13 4.65 1.44
N ALA A 53 -8.63 4.48 2.67
CA ALA A 53 -8.13 3.48 3.59
C ALA A 53 -8.25 2.05 3.02
N ALA A 54 -9.36 1.73 2.35
CA ALA A 54 -9.53 0.46 1.66
C ALA A 54 -8.55 0.28 0.49
N LEU A 55 -8.25 1.35 -0.26
CA LEU A 55 -7.19 1.32 -1.28
C LEU A 55 -5.81 1.07 -0.66
N VAL A 56 -5.49 1.71 0.47
CA VAL A 56 -4.21 1.52 1.17
C VAL A 56 -4.04 0.07 1.62
N VAL A 57 -5.06 -0.52 2.25
CA VAL A 57 -5.04 -1.92 2.68
C VAL A 57 -4.87 -2.86 1.47
N SER A 58 -5.59 -2.60 0.38
CA SER A 58 -5.48 -3.38 -0.86
C SER A 58 -4.10 -3.28 -1.49
N ALA A 59 -3.50 -2.08 -1.51
CA ALA A 59 -2.16 -1.86 -2.05
C ALA A 59 -1.10 -2.60 -1.23
N ALA A 60 -1.19 -2.56 0.11
CA ALA A 60 -0.30 -3.31 0.99
C ALA A 60 -0.38 -4.83 0.76
N GLN A 61 -1.59 -5.37 0.55
CA GLN A 61 -1.79 -6.78 0.20
C GLN A 61 -1.13 -7.15 -1.13
N LEU A 62 -1.40 -6.35 -2.16
CA LEU A 62 -0.86 -6.56 -3.50
C LEU A 62 0.67 -6.46 -3.50
N TYR A 63 1.24 -5.51 -2.77
CA TYR A 63 2.67 -5.36 -2.62
C TYR A 63 3.32 -6.64 -2.06
N LEU A 64 2.77 -7.23 -0.98
CA LEU A 64 3.32 -8.47 -0.43
C LEU A 64 3.21 -9.65 -1.41
N GLN A 65 2.08 -9.78 -2.11
CA GLN A 65 1.94 -10.82 -3.12
C GLN A 65 2.96 -10.66 -4.26
N TRP A 66 3.24 -9.42 -4.64
CA TRP A 66 4.25 -9.11 -5.64
C TRP A 66 5.66 -9.40 -5.13
N SER A 67 6.00 -8.98 -3.91
CA SER A 67 7.33 -9.18 -3.32
C SER A 67 7.62 -10.68 -3.12
N GLU A 68 6.64 -11.46 -2.66
CA GLU A 68 6.76 -12.92 -2.58
C GLU A 68 6.94 -13.57 -3.96
N ARG A 69 6.14 -13.15 -4.94
CA ARG A 69 6.24 -13.67 -6.31
C ARG A 69 7.60 -13.34 -6.91
N ARG A 70 8.12 -12.14 -6.62
CA ARG A 70 9.44 -11.68 -7.03
C ARG A 70 10.52 -12.51 -6.33
N ALA A 71 10.49 -12.66 -5.01
CA ALA A 71 11.46 -13.45 -4.24
C ALA A 71 11.53 -14.92 -4.72
N ARG A 72 10.42 -15.49 -5.21
CA ARG A 72 10.40 -16.86 -5.79
C ARG A 72 11.05 -16.95 -7.18
N ARG A 73 11.24 -15.83 -7.90
CA ARG A 73 11.96 -15.82 -9.16
C ARG A 73 13.46 -15.86 -8.87
N ARG A 74 14.12 -16.91 -9.37
CA ARG A 74 15.56 -17.15 -9.20
C ARG A 74 16.45 -16.01 -9.72
N ASP A 75 15.92 -15.23 -10.67
CA ASP A 75 16.54 -14.04 -11.29
C ASP A 75 15.64 -12.80 -11.09
N ALA A 76 15.20 -12.56 -9.86
CA ALA A 76 14.47 -11.34 -9.53
C ALA A 76 15.37 -10.12 -9.70
N ALA A 77 15.47 -9.61 -10.93
CA ALA A 77 16.14 -8.36 -11.22
C ALA A 77 15.59 -7.26 -10.29
N VAL A 78 16.48 -6.33 -9.92
CA VAL A 78 16.08 -5.03 -9.36
C VAL A 78 14.96 -4.47 -10.25
N ASP A 79 13.86 -4.01 -9.66
CA ASP A 79 12.79 -3.35 -10.40
C ASP A 79 13.15 -1.86 -10.42
N PRO A 80 13.82 -1.37 -11.48
CA PRO A 80 14.34 -0.01 -11.49
C PRO A 80 13.16 0.95 -11.39
N ALA A 81 13.22 1.84 -10.39
CA ALA A 81 12.15 2.80 -10.09
C ALA A 81 10.76 2.17 -9.83
N GLY A 82 10.72 0.88 -9.45
CA GLY A 82 9.49 0.16 -9.16
C GLY A 82 8.47 0.13 -10.32
N GLU A 83 8.93 0.17 -11.57
CA GLU A 83 8.07 0.18 -12.75
C GLU A 83 7.18 -1.06 -12.85
N GLY A 84 7.73 -2.25 -12.57
CA GLY A 84 6.99 -3.51 -12.55
C GLY A 84 5.96 -3.59 -11.42
N LEU A 85 6.29 -3.06 -10.24
CA LEU A 85 5.35 -2.91 -9.14
C LEU A 85 4.23 -1.92 -9.48
N ARG A 86 4.56 -0.77 -10.08
CA ARG A 86 3.58 0.22 -10.53
C ARG A 86 2.58 -0.38 -11.50
N GLU A 87 3.05 -1.04 -12.56
CA GLU A 87 2.18 -1.67 -13.56
C GLU A 87 1.26 -2.72 -12.90
N TYR A 88 1.82 -3.50 -11.97
CA TYR A 88 1.06 -4.48 -11.21
C TYR A 88 -0.06 -3.83 -10.38
N LEU A 89 0.25 -2.79 -9.60
CA LEU A 89 -0.73 -2.10 -8.79
C LEU A 89 -1.78 -1.37 -9.64
N GLU A 90 -1.38 -0.68 -10.72
CA GLU A 90 -2.32 -0.01 -11.61
C GLU A 90 -3.31 -0.96 -12.30
N ARG A 91 -2.91 -2.22 -12.50
CA ARG A 91 -3.78 -3.27 -13.05
C ARG A 91 -4.69 -3.90 -12.01
N GLU A 92 -4.14 -4.27 -10.85
CA GLU A 92 -4.85 -5.11 -9.86
C GLU A 92 -5.57 -4.31 -8.78
N LEU A 93 -5.15 -3.06 -8.50
CA LEU A 93 -5.75 -2.26 -7.44
C LEU A 93 -7.19 -1.89 -7.82
N PRO A 94 -8.18 -2.17 -6.95
CA PRO A 94 -9.59 -1.97 -7.29
C PRO A 94 -9.89 -0.49 -7.55
N ARG A 95 -10.89 -0.24 -8.40
CA ARG A 95 -11.49 1.09 -8.53
C ARG A 95 -12.66 1.18 -7.56
N LEU A 96 -12.58 2.11 -6.62
CA LEU A 96 -13.65 2.35 -5.66
C LEU A 96 -14.38 3.63 -6.07
N ASP A 97 -15.69 3.57 -6.29
CA ASP A 97 -16.50 4.73 -6.76
C ASP A 97 -16.37 5.98 -5.88
N ARG A 98 -15.98 5.80 -4.61
CA ARG A 98 -15.81 6.89 -3.63
C ARG A 98 -14.37 7.37 -3.45
N ALA A 99 -13.39 6.69 -4.05
CA ALA A 99 -12.02 7.18 -4.11
C ALA A 99 -11.74 7.75 -5.50
N SER A 100 -11.14 8.94 -5.56
CA SER A 100 -10.78 9.55 -6.84
C SER A 100 -9.64 8.76 -7.52
N ASP A 101 -9.54 8.87 -8.85
CA ASP A 101 -8.39 8.34 -9.60
C ASP A 101 -7.07 8.95 -9.10
N GLU A 102 -7.11 10.18 -8.60
CA GLU A 102 -5.97 10.86 -7.98
C GLU A 102 -5.57 10.22 -6.65
N ALA A 103 -6.54 9.84 -5.81
CA ALA A 103 -6.26 9.08 -4.58
C ALA A 103 -5.65 7.71 -4.88
N ARG A 104 -6.21 7.01 -5.87
CA ARG A 104 -5.67 5.73 -6.34
C ARG A 104 -4.24 5.87 -6.85
N LYS A 105 -3.97 6.90 -7.66
CA LYS A 105 -2.61 7.21 -8.14
C LYS A 105 -1.67 7.49 -6.98
N ARG A 106 -2.08 8.30 -6.00
CA ARG A 106 -1.24 8.64 -4.85
C ARG A 106 -0.87 7.42 -4.01
N VAL A 107 -1.83 6.51 -3.79
CA VAL A 107 -1.58 5.22 -3.10
C VAL A 107 -0.56 4.37 -3.86
N VAL A 108 -0.66 4.30 -5.20
CA VAL A 108 0.34 3.60 -6.04
C VAL A 108 1.71 4.25 -5.93
N ASP A 109 1.79 5.58 -6.06
CA ASP A 109 3.04 6.34 -6.00
C ASP A 109 3.77 6.12 -4.68
N GLU A 110 3.07 6.20 -3.54
CA GLU A 110 3.66 5.97 -2.21
C GLU A 110 4.09 4.51 -2.00
N THR A 111 3.34 3.55 -2.53
CA THR A 111 3.70 2.13 -2.44
C THR A 111 4.98 1.84 -3.24
N VAL A 112 5.12 2.41 -4.43
CA VAL A 112 6.32 2.30 -5.27
C VAL A 112 7.52 2.99 -4.61
N GLN A 113 7.35 4.21 -4.11
CA GLN A 113 8.42 4.94 -3.42
C GLN A 113 8.91 4.20 -2.17
N ARG A 114 8.01 3.52 -1.45
CA ARG A 114 8.39 2.64 -0.35
C ARG A 114 9.24 1.46 -0.82
N ASP A 115 8.83 0.76 -1.87
CA ASP A 115 9.57 -0.36 -2.46
C ASP A 115 10.98 0.07 -2.90
N GLU A 116 11.10 1.20 -3.59
CA GLU A 116 12.40 1.77 -3.98
C GLU A 116 13.31 2.02 -2.76
N THR A 117 12.72 2.50 -1.65
CA THR A 117 13.46 2.75 -0.41
C THR A 117 13.92 1.44 0.23
N VAL A 118 13.09 0.40 0.20
CA VAL A 118 13.45 -0.95 0.67
C VAL A 118 14.58 -1.51 -0.18
N GLN A 119 14.44 -1.51 -1.51
CA GLN A 119 15.45 -2.01 -2.44
C GLN A 119 16.81 -1.29 -2.25
N ARG A 120 16.81 0.04 -2.08
CA ARG A 120 18.04 0.81 -1.80
C ARG A 120 18.70 0.41 -0.48
N THR A 121 17.92 0.03 0.52
CA THR A 121 18.44 -0.39 1.84
C THR A 121 18.96 -1.83 1.80
N GLU A 122 18.43 -2.64 0.89
CA GLU A 122 18.86 -4.03 0.65
C GLU A 122 20.06 -4.16 -0.29
N GLU A 123 20.44 -3.10 -1.02
CA GLU A 123 21.73 -3.01 -1.69
C GLU A 123 22.83 -2.71 -0.66
N PRO A 124 23.64 -3.69 -0.21
CA PRO A 124 24.82 -3.36 0.58
C PRO A 124 25.74 -2.52 -0.30
N GLY A 125 26.19 -1.39 0.23
CA GLY A 125 27.26 -0.61 -0.36
C GLY A 125 28.38 -1.56 -0.79
N THR A 126 28.58 -1.68 -2.10
CA THR A 126 29.86 -2.07 -2.65
C THR A 126 30.73 -0.82 -2.50
N ASP A 127 31.14 -0.54 -1.27
CA ASP A 127 32.21 0.42 -1.01
C ASP A 127 33.51 -0.28 -1.40
N ASP A 128 34.11 0.23 -2.47
CA ASP A 128 35.42 -0.10 -3.04
C ASP A 128 36.58 0.37 -2.14
#